data_AF-A0A1I6Q1M0-F1
#
_entry.id   AF-A0A1I6Q1M0-F1
#
_cell.length_a   1.000
_cell.length_b   1.000
_cell.length_c   1.000
_cell.angle_alpha   90.00
_cell.angle_beta   90.00
_cell.angle_gamma   90.00
#
_symmetry.space_group_name_H-M   'P 1'
#
loop_
_entity.id
_entity.type
_entity.pdbx_description
1 polymer ?
#
loop_
_entity_poly.entity_id
_entity_poly.type
_entity_poly.pdbx_seq_one_letter_code
_entity_poly.pdbx_strand_id
1 'polypeptide(L)' 'MDTPPNDLDARALGRAAPAKGLAREACPYAEGTEARALWLAGYDAALAEGETPVTGGLAKHPVDGSAR' A
#
# COMPACT_ATOMS: atom_id res chain seq x y z
N MET A 1 12.78 3.09 28.56
CA MET A 1 11.52 3.01 27.79
C MET A 1 11.85 2.29 26.51
N ASP A 2 11.53 1.00 26.47
CA ASP A 2 11.70 0.15 25.29
C ASP A 2 10.56 0.52 24.34
N THR A 3 10.81 1.44 23.41
CA THR A 3 9.84 1.76 22.37
C THR A 3 9.70 0.50 21.53
N PRO A 4 8.51 -0.12 21.42
CA PRO A 4 8.37 -1.35 20.66
C PRO A 4 8.84 -1.08 19.22
N PRO A 5 9.52 -2.03 18.55
CA PRO A 5 10.01 -1.87 17.19
C PRO A 5 8.82 -1.53 16.29
N ASN A 6 8.67 -0.24 15.98
CA ASN A 6 7.68 0.27 15.03
C ASN A 6 8.21 0.08 13.59
N ASP A 7 9.00 -0.96 13.36
CA ASP A 7 9.77 -1.22 12.13
C ASP A 7 8.92 -1.66 10.92
N LEU A 8 7.62 -1.41 10.96
CA LEU A 8 6.82 -1.35 9.74
C LEU A 8 6.80 0.10 9.28
N ASP A 9 7.84 0.46 8.52
CA ASP A 9 7.92 1.73 7.79
C ASP A 9 6.63 1.88 6.97
N ALA A 10 5.70 2.69 7.46
CA ALA A 10 4.41 2.90 6.81
C ALA A 10 4.60 3.36 5.36
N ARG A 11 5.69 4.09 5.10
CA ARG A 11 6.14 4.47 3.76
C ARG A 11 6.54 3.28 2.89
N ALA A 12 7.30 2.33 3.42
CA ALA A 12 7.68 1.12 2.69
C ALA A 12 6.44 0.25 2.38
N LEU A 13 5.52 0.15 3.33
CA LEU A 13 4.23 -0.51 3.13
C LEU A 13 3.40 0.15 2.03
N GLY A 14 3.35 1.48 2.02
CA GLY A 14 2.69 2.27 0.99
C GLY A 14 3.27 2.01 -0.40
N ARG A 15 4.60 1.96 -0.52
CA ARG A 15 5.28 1.68 -1.79
C ARG A 15 4.97 0.27 -2.30
N ALA A 16 4.87 -0.72 -1.42
CA ALA A 16 4.56 -2.09 -1.81
C ALA A 16 3.06 -2.33 -2.11
N ALA A 17 2.18 -1.41 -1.73
CA ALA A 17 0.74 -1.57 -1.86
C ALA A 17 0.23 -1.73 -3.31
N PRO A 18 0.62 -0.89 -4.30
CA PRO A 18 0.13 -1.06 -5.68
C PRO A 18 0.59 -2.39 -6.29
N ALA A 19 1.84 -2.81 -6.02
CA ALA A 19 2.35 -4.13 -6.43
C ALA A 19 1.57 -5.31 -5.82
N LYS A 20 0.91 -5.09 -4.67
CA LYS A 20 0.05 -6.08 -4.00
C LYS A 20 -1.42 -5.99 -4.43
N GLY A 21 -1.78 -5.14 -5.39
CA GLY A 21 -3.17 -4.96 -5.78
C GLY A 21 -3.99 -4.15 -4.77
N LEU A 22 -3.34 -3.41 -3.87
CA LEU A 22 -4.02 -2.54 -2.91
C LEU A 22 -4.20 -1.15 -3.50
N ALA A 23 -5.42 -0.63 -3.43
CA ALA A 23 -5.72 0.76 -3.80
C ALA A 23 -5.26 1.72 -2.70
N ARG A 24 -5.05 3.00 -3.06
CA ARG A 24 -4.72 4.09 -2.11
C ARG A 24 -5.71 4.20 -0.95
N GLU A 25 -6.98 3.89 -1.22
CA GLU A 25 -8.08 3.91 -0.24
C GLU A 25 -8.05 2.72 0.72
N ALA A 26 -7.33 1.65 0.40
CA ALA A 26 -7.13 0.50 1.28
C ALA A 26 -6.06 0.75 2.36
N CYS A 27 -5.64 2.02 2.53
CA CYS A 27 -4.72 2.42 3.59
C CYS A 27 -5.30 2.00 4.96
N PRO A 28 -4.61 1.16 5.75
CA PRO A 28 -5.12 0.65 7.02
C PRO A 28 -5.08 1.70 8.15
N TYR A 29 -4.42 2.83 7.92
CA TYR A 29 -4.20 3.87 8.91
C TYR A 29 -5.33 4.91 8.91
N ALA A 30 -5.76 5.32 10.10
CA ALA A 30 -6.78 6.34 10.26
C ALA A 30 -6.38 7.69 9.65
N GLU A 31 -7.38 8.45 9.21
CA GLU A 31 -7.20 9.81 8.69
C GLU A 31 -6.56 10.73 9.74
N GLY A 32 -5.65 11.61 9.29
CA GLY A 32 -4.94 12.54 10.18
C GLY A 32 -3.75 11.93 10.94
N THR A 33 -3.46 10.64 10.79
CA THR A 33 -2.27 10.01 11.39
C THR A 33 -1.02 10.21 10.54
N GLU A 34 0.14 10.32 11.18
CA GLU A 34 1.44 10.38 10.49
C GLU A 34 1.70 9.11 9.68
N ALA A 35 1.31 7.95 10.19
CA ALA A 35 1.40 6.68 9.47
C ALA A 35 0.61 6.68 8.16
N ARG A 36 -0.59 7.29 8.13
CA ARG A 36 -1.34 7.48 6.88
C ARG A 36 -0.57 8.36 5.91
N ALA A 37 -0.03 9.49 6.37
CA ALA A 37 0.72 10.40 5.50
C ALA A 37 1.95 9.70 4.89
N LEU A 38 2.70 8.95 5.70
CA LEU A 38 3.84 8.16 5.25
C LEU A 38 3.44 7.07 4.24
N TRP A 39 2.36 6.33 4.51
CA TRP A 39 1.86 5.30 3.61
C TRP A 39 1.40 5.88 2.27
N LEU A 40 0.65 6.99 2.28
CA LEU A 40 0.25 7.66 1.04
C LEU A 40 1.47 8.15 0.26
N ALA A 41 2.44 8.77 0.92
CA ALA A 41 3.68 9.21 0.28
C ALA A 41 4.47 8.05 -0.34
N GLY A 42 4.47 6.88 0.29
CA GLY A 42 5.06 5.66 -0.27
C GLY A 42 4.32 5.16 -1.51
N TYR A 43 2.99 5.15 -1.46
CA TYR A 43 2.12 4.78 -2.59
C TYR A 43 2.34 5.70 -3.79
N ASP A 44 2.32 7.01 -3.57
CA ASP A 44 2.56 8.01 -4.62
C ASP A 44 3.98 7.86 -5.22
N ALA A 45 4.99 7.52 -4.41
CA ALA A 45 6.33 7.23 -4.90
C ALA A 45 6.38 5.98 -5.80
N ALA A 46 5.68 4.90 -5.44
CA ALA A 46 5.59 3.71 -6.29
C ALA A 46 4.97 4.03 -7.66
N LEU A 47 3.91 4.84 -7.68
CA LEU A 47 3.30 5.28 -8.95
C LEU A 47 4.26 6.11 -9.80
N ALA A 48 5.06 6.98 -9.18
CA ALA A 48 6.07 7.76 -9.89
C ALA A 48 7.19 6.89 -10.48
N GLU A 49 7.50 5.75 -9.85
CA GLU A 49 8.48 4.76 -10.33
C GLU A 49 7.92 3.88 -11.46
N GLY A 50 6.61 3.94 -11.73
CA GLY A 50 5.95 3.22 -12.81
C GLY A 50 5.04 2.07 -12.37
N GLU A 51 4.77 1.89 -11.06
CA GLU A 51 3.74 0.95 -10.63
C GLU A 51 2.36 1.35 -11.15
N THR A 52 1.56 0.34 -11.51
CA THR A 52 0.19 0.59 -11.97
C THR A 52 -0.72 0.94 -10.80
N PRO A 53 -1.41 2.09 -10.83
CA PRO A 53 -2.38 2.43 -9.79
C PRO A 53 -3.54 1.44 -9.83
N VAL A 54 -3.84 0.85 -8.68
CA VAL A 54 -5.01 -0.01 -8.53
C VAL A 54 -6.20 0.89 -8.25
N THR A 55 -6.97 1.21 -9.29
CA THR A 55 -8.24 1.92 -9.19
C THR A 55 -9.37 0.89 -9.13
N GLY A 56 -10.05 0.82 -7.98
CA GLY A 56 -11.13 -0.15 -7.74
C GLY A 56 -10.80 -1.05 -6.55
N GLY A 57 -11.46 -0.78 -5.43
CA GLY A 57 -11.26 -1.49 -4.16
C GLY A 57 -11.21 -3.00 -4.35
N LEU A 58 -10.20 -3.62 -3.72
CA LEU A 58 -9.93 -5.07 -3.67
C LEU A 58 -10.47 -5.80 -4.90
N ALA A 59 -9.61 -6.07 -5.90
CA ALA A 59 -9.91 -7.14 -6.83
C ALA A 59 -10.15 -8.41 -6.00
N LYS A 60 -11.42 -8.76 -5.78
CA LYS A 60 -11.86 -10.00 -5.12
C LYS A 60 -11.61 -11.21 -6.02
N HIS A 61 -10.81 -11.06 -7.07
CA HIS A 61 -10.42 -12.14 -7.93
C HIS A 61 -9.06 -12.66 -7.48
N PRO A 62 -8.95 -13.96 -7.11
CA PRO A 62 -7.65 -14.58 -7.19
C PRO A 62 -7.17 -14.40 -8.63
N VAL A 63 -5.89 -14.13 -8.81
CA VAL A 63 -5.22 -14.38 -10.08
C VAL A 63 -5.48 -15.85 -10.41
N ASP A 64 -6.45 -16.11 -11.28
CA ASP A 64 -6.73 -17.42 -11.85
C ASP A 64 -5.57 -17.75 -12.79
N GLY A 65 -4.45 -18.12 -12.17
CA GLY A 65 -3.31 -18.69 -12.85
C GLY A 65 -3.64 -20.13 -13.18
N SER A 66 -4.31 -20.36 -14.32
CA SER A 66 -4.09 -21.52 -15.21
C SER A 66 -5.05 -21.48 -16.38
N ALA A 67 -4.66 -20.78 -17.45
CA ALA A 67 -5.09 -21.11 -18.79
C ALA A 67 -3.84 -21.44 -19.62
N ARG A 68 -3.37 -22.68 -19.52
CA ARG A 68 -2.80 -23.40 -20.65
C ARG A 68 -2.79 -24.90 -20.44
#